data_AF-A0A499UBQ2-F1
#
_entry.id   AF-A0A499UBQ2-F1
#
_cell.length_a   1.000
_cell.length_b   1.000
_cell.length_c   1.000
_cell.angle_alpha   90.00
_cell.angle_beta   90.00
_cell.angle_gamma   90.00
#
_symmetry.space_group_name_H-M   'P 1'
#
loop_
_entity.id
_entity.type
_entity.pdbx_description
1 polymer ?
#
loop_
_entity_poly.entity_id
_entity_poly.type
_entity_poly.pdbx_seq_one_letter_code
_entity_poly.pdbx_strand_id
1 'polypeptide(L)'
;MYLLVTHKQSIAENVVALTLSDPDGCPLPAWTPGAHVDIALEPGLSRPYSLTGGVDSGVWRVAVLRVPTGRGSRYLHDMVAPGSVLRIDGPRNDFPLIPARRYVFIAGGIGITPILPMVSEVERSGAEWQLYYGGRRRASMAFLDELARYGDRVHVYPEDEQGLLPLSTALRCADNGTRVYCCGPESLLDAVRRHVDERPGSTVHFERFSPAGDAVGEAFEVRLARSGHTLTVPPGKSILEVVEEAGVEVLSSCRTGTCGTCETAVLGASPITATTFSPPTSVSPAT
;
A
#
# COMPACT_ATOMS: atom_id res chain seq x y z
N MET A 1 -17.27 -0.71 -11.06
CA MET A 1 -18.47 -1.53 -10.79
C MET A 1 -19.05 -1.18 -9.43
N TYR A 2 -20.27 -1.61 -9.12
CA TYR A 2 -20.89 -1.44 -7.80
C TYR A 2 -21.05 -2.79 -7.13
N LEU A 3 -20.41 -3.02 -5.99
CA LEU A 3 -20.47 -4.30 -5.26
C LEU A 3 -21.20 -4.14 -3.94
N LEU A 4 -21.98 -5.16 -3.59
CA LEU A 4 -22.68 -5.29 -2.33
C LEU A 4 -21.71 -5.82 -1.26
N VAL A 5 -21.66 -5.17 -0.11
CA VAL A 5 -21.04 -5.71 1.10
C VAL A 5 -21.99 -6.74 1.68
N THR A 6 -21.66 -8.02 1.54
CA THR A 6 -22.47 -9.12 2.07
C THR A 6 -22.09 -9.48 3.50
N HIS A 7 -20.84 -9.26 3.87
CA HIS A 7 -20.36 -9.52 5.21
C HIS A 7 -19.31 -8.50 5.64
N LYS A 8 -19.29 -8.22 6.95
CA LYS A 8 -18.26 -7.42 7.62
C LYS A 8 -17.92 -8.07 8.95
N GLN A 9 -16.65 -8.34 9.17
CA GLN A 9 -16.18 -9.03 10.36
C GLN A 9 -14.93 -8.34 10.92
N SER A 10 -14.84 -8.18 12.23
CA SER A 10 -13.56 -7.84 12.88
C SER A 10 -12.69 -9.09 12.94
N ILE A 11 -11.51 -9.02 12.33
CA ILE A 11 -10.58 -10.16 12.22
C ILE A 11 -9.30 -9.98 13.04
N ALA A 12 -9.06 -8.77 13.54
CA ALA A 12 -8.02 -8.40 14.49
C ALA A 12 -8.37 -7.02 15.08
N GLU A 13 -7.67 -6.61 16.14
CA GLU A 13 -7.77 -5.25 16.66
C GLU A 13 -7.54 -4.23 15.53
N ASN A 14 -8.51 -3.32 15.36
CA ASN A 14 -8.49 -2.30 14.31
C ASN A 14 -8.51 -2.83 12.87
N VAL A 15 -8.80 -4.11 12.61
CA VAL A 15 -8.91 -4.65 11.25
C VAL A 15 -10.30 -5.26 11.03
N VAL A 16 -10.97 -4.84 9.95
CA VAL A 16 -12.20 -5.47 9.47
C VAL A 16 -11.99 -6.09 8.10
N ALA A 17 -12.53 -7.28 7.89
CA ALA A 17 -12.71 -7.87 6.57
C ALA A 17 -14.07 -7.50 6.00
N LEU A 18 -14.11 -7.15 4.71
CA LEU A 18 -15.34 -6.95 3.95
C LEU A 18 -15.42 -8.02 2.86
N THR A 19 -16.55 -8.72 2.78
CA THR A 19 -16.87 -9.62 1.67
C THR A 19 -17.79 -8.87 0.71
N LEU A 20 -17.43 -8.90 -0.57
CA LEU A 20 -18.01 -8.14 -1.65
C LEU A 20 -18.52 -9.10 -2.71
N SER A 21 -19.78 -8.92 -3.14
CA SER A 21 -20.37 -9.65 -4.25
C SER A 21 -21.04 -8.70 -5.23
N ASP A 22 -21.30 -9.18 -6.43
CA ASP A 22 -22.21 -8.50 -7.34
C ASP A 22 -23.63 -8.52 -6.73
N PRO A 23 -24.38 -7.39 -6.73
CA PRO A 23 -25.72 -7.31 -6.16
C PRO A 23 -26.75 -8.18 -6.90
N ASP A 24 -26.52 -8.44 -8.19
CA ASP A 24 -27.40 -9.24 -9.04
C ASP A 24 -26.90 -10.70 -9.13
N GLY A 25 -25.84 -11.05 -8.41
CA GLY A 25 -25.27 -12.40 -8.39
C GLY A 25 -24.41 -12.73 -9.61
N CYS A 26 -24.02 -11.74 -10.41
CA CYS A 26 -23.14 -11.97 -11.55
C CYS A 26 -21.73 -12.39 -11.09
N PRO A 27 -21.02 -13.24 -11.86
CA PRO A 27 -19.62 -13.55 -11.57
C PRO A 27 -18.75 -12.30 -11.58
N LEU A 28 -17.92 -12.15 -10.54
CA LEU A 28 -16.93 -11.07 -10.48
C LEU A 28 -15.76 -11.34 -11.43
N PRO A 29 -15.08 -10.29 -11.94
CA PRO A 29 -13.86 -10.47 -12.72
C PRO A 29 -12.82 -11.30 -11.98
N ALA A 30 -12.17 -12.20 -12.72
CA ALA A 30 -11.06 -12.98 -12.20
C ALA A 30 -9.87 -12.08 -11.86
N TRP A 31 -9.06 -12.52 -10.90
CA TRP A 31 -7.89 -11.80 -10.42
C TRP A 31 -6.80 -12.80 -10.02
N THR A 32 -5.56 -12.33 -9.91
CA THR A 32 -4.39 -13.13 -9.52
C THR A 32 -3.81 -12.64 -8.20
N PRO A 33 -3.15 -13.52 -7.41
CA PRO A 33 -2.54 -13.12 -6.14
C PRO A 33 -1.66 -11.87 -6.25
N GLY A 34 -1.80 -10.96 -5.29
CA GLY A 34 -1.21 -9.62 -5.30
C GLY A 34 -2.12 -8.52 -5.87
N ALA A 35 -3.26 -8.87 -6.48
CA ALA A 35 -4.18 -7.87 -7.00
C ALA A 35 -4.83 -7.02 -5.89
N HIS A 36 -5.18 -5.79 -6.25
CA HIS A 36 -5.93 -4.85 -5.43
C HIS A 36 -7.10 -4.26 -6.20
N VAL A 37 -8.01 -3.65 -5.45
CA VAL A 37 -9.13 -2.86 -5.96
C VAL A 37 -9.14 -1.49 -5.30
N ASP A 38 -9.64 -0.51 -6.01
CA ASP A 38 -9.86 0.84 -5.52
C ASP A 38 -11.30 0.98 -5.01
N ILE A 39 -11.46 1.30 -3.74
CA ILE A 39 -12.77 1.60 -3.17
C ILE A 39 -12.95 3.11 -3.15
N ALA A 40 -13.98 3.59 -3.85
CA ALA A 40 -14.38 4.98 -3.81
C ALA A 40 -15.14 5.27 -2.51
N LEU A 41 -14.69 6.26 -1.77
CA LEU A 41 -15.17 6.59 -0.42
C LEU A 41 -15.99 7.89 -0.45
N GLU A 42 -15.50 8.88 -1.17
CA GLU A 42 -16.12 10.20 -1.39
C GLU A 42 -15.77 10.67 -2.82
N PRO A 43 -16.48 11.67 -3.37
CA PRO A 43 -16.06 12.30 -4.62
C PRO A 43 -14.59 12.74 -4.56
N GLY A 44 -13.77 12.23 -5.49
CA GLY A 44 -12.33 12.52 -5.54
C GLY A 44 -11.45 11.72 -4.54
N LEU A 45 -12.05 10.88 -3.68
CA LEU A 45 -11.33 10.05 -2.70
C LEU A 45 -11.53 8.57 -2.98
N SER A 46 -10.50 7.91 -3.49
CA SER A 46 -10.42 6.45 -3.63
C SER A 46 -9.23 5.90 -2.87
N ARG A 47 -9.34 4.67 -2.36
CA ARG A 47 -8.23 3.98 -1.67
C ARG A 47 -8.05 2.56 -2.16
N PRO A 48 -6.81 2.14 -2.46
CA PRO A 48 -6.53 0.76 -2.86
C PRO A 48 -6.57 -0.17 -1.64
N TYR A 49 -7.09 -1.38 -1.85
CA TYR A 49 -7.07 -2.49 -0.89
C TYR A 49 -6.78 -3.80 -1.62
N SER A 50 -5.79 -4.54 -1.16
CA SER A 50 -5.45 -5.85 -1.72
C SER A 50 -6.57 -6.86 -1.48
N LEU A 51 -6.79 -7.72 -2.46
CA LEU A 51 -7.71 -8.85 -2.36
C LEU A 51 -7.05 -9.96 -1.53
N THR A 52 -7.81 -10.53 -0.59
CA THR A 52 -7.32 -11.43 0.48
C THR A 52 -8.01 -12.79 0.50
N GLY A 53 -8.90 -13.06 -0.45
CA GLY A 53 -9.70 -14.29 -0.52
C GLY A 53 -9.09 -15.36 -1.41
N GLY A 54 -9.75 -16.51 -1.50
CA GLY A 54 -9.46 -17.48 -2.56
C GLY A 54 -9.84 -16.90 -3.92
N VAL A 55 -8.96 -17.01 -4.91
CA VAL A 55 -9.19 -16.50 -6.28
C VAL A 55 -10.44 -17.10 -6.93
N ASP A 56 -10.81 -18.33 -6.55
CA ASP A 56 -11.98 -19.06 -7.06
C ASP A 56 -13.22 -18.98 -6.15
N SER A 57 -13.23 -18.10 -5.15
CA SER A 57 -14.32 -18.05 -4.15
C SER A 57 -15.65 -17.47 -4.67
N GLY A 58 -15.67 -16.91 -5.87
CA GLY A 58 -16.84 -16.23 -6.45
C GLY A 58 -17.19 -14.90 -5.78
N VAL A 59 -16.44 -14.50 -4.75
CA VAL A 59 -16.58 -13.23 -4.04
C VAL A 59 -15.22 -12.55 -3.95
N TRP A 60 -15.21 -11.25 -3.72
CA TRP A 60 -14.00 -10.51 -3.38
C TRP A 60 -13.95 -10.25 -1.88
N ARG A 61 -12.75 -10.31 -1.30
CA ARG A 61 -12.54 -10.03 0.12
C ARG A 61 -11.40 -9.06 0.29
N VAL A 62 -11.63 -7.95 0.99
CA VAL A 62 -10.59 -6.98 1.38
C VAL A 62 -10.49 -6.90 2.89
N ALA A 63 -9.31 -6.60 3.42
CA ALA A 63 -9.14 -6.28 4.84
C ALA A 63 -8.61 -4.86 5.02
N VAL A 64 -9.24 -4.14 5.95
CA VAL A 64 -9.06 -2.71 6.15
C VAL A 64 -8.55 -2.48 7.56
N LEU A 65 -7.29 -2.06 7.67
CA LEU A 65 -6.74 -1.53 8.91
C LEU A 65 -7.29 -0.12 9.15
N ARG A 66 -7.84 0.13 10.35
CA ARG A 66 -8.23 1.46 10.81
C ARG A 66 -6.97 2.27 11.11
N VAL A 67 -6.81 3.38 10.39
CA VAL A 67 -5.73 4.33 10.61
C VAL A 67 -6.33 5.53 11.33
N PRO A 68 -5.82 5.93 12.52
CA PRO A 68 -6.44 6.98 13.33
C PRO A 68 -6.70 8.30 12.58
N THR A 69 -5.77 8.72 11.73
CA THR A 69 -5.87 9.93 10.89
C THR A 69 -6.43 9.66 9.50
N GLY A 70 -6.73 8.40 9.16
CA GLY A 70 -7.19 8.00 7.83
C GLY A 70 -8.69 8.22 7.65
N ARG A 71 -9.07 9.19 6.80
CA ARG A 71 -10.48 9.42 6.44
C ARG A 71 -11.15 8.17 5.85
N GLY A 72 -10.48 7.49 4.94
CA GLY A 72 -11.03 6.34 4.22
C GLY A 72 -11.23 5.08 5.05
N SER A 73 -10.20 4.67 5.81
CA SER A 73 -10.33 3.48 6.66
C SER A 73 -11.34 3.69 7.78
N ARG A 74 -11.45 4.91 8.34
CA ARG A 74 -12.52 5.23 9.31
C ARG A 74 -13.91 5.10 8.70
N TYR A 75 -14.15 5.62 7.49
CA TYR A 75 -15.44 5.47 6.82
C TYR A 75 -15.84 3.98 6.64
N LEU A 76 -14.91 3.15 6.16
CA LEU A 76 -15.15 1.71 6.00
C LEU A 76 -15.39 0.99 7.34
N HIS A 77 -14.82 1.49 8.43
CA HIS A 77 -15.03 0.96 9.79
C HIS A 77 -16.35 1.43 10.41
N ASP A 78 -16.70 2.70 10.24
CA ASP A 78 -17.77 3.33 11.02
C ASP A 78 -19.11 3.35 10.27
N MET A 79 -19.09 3.49 8.94
CA MET A 79 -20.30 3.72 8.14
C MET A 79 -20.72 2.53 7.29
N VAL A 80 -19.76 1.73 6.83
CA VAL A 80 -20.04 0.57 5.97
C VAL A 80 -20.53 -0.62 6.79
N ALA A 81 -21.62 -1.26 6.36
CA ALA A 81 -22.21 -2.43 6.98
C ALA A 81 -22.66 -3.44 5.90
N PRO A 82 -22.98 -4.70 6.25
CA PRO A 82 -23.69 -5.58 5.34
C PRO A 82 -24.93 -4.89 4.76
N GLY A 83 -25.13 -4.99 3.44
CA GLY A 83 -26.16 -4.25 2.71
C GLY A 83 -25.68 -2.94 2.08
N SER A 84 -24.52 -2.40 2.48
CA SER A 84 -23.93 -1.24 1.81
C SER A 84 -23.47 -1.58 0.39
N VAL A 85 -23.60 -0.63 -0.55
CA VAL A 85 -23.08 -0.75 -1.91
C VAL A 85 -21.88 0.17 -2.06
N LEU A 86 -20.76 -0.37 -2.53
CA LEU A 86 -19.51 0.36 -2.75
C LEU A 86 -19.21 0.46 -4.23
N ARG A 87 -18.78 1.64 -4.69
CA ARG A 87 -18.22 1.81 -6.02
C ARG A 87 -16.75 1.37 -6.00
N ILE A 88 -16.41 0.43 -6.85
CA ILE A 88 -15.11 -0.24 -6.89
C ILE A 88 -14.54 -0.23 -8.30
N ASP A 89 -13.28 0.16 -8.42
CA ASP A 89 -12.50 0.13 -9.67
C ASP A 89 -11.41 -0.96 -9.57
N GLY A 90 -11.19 -1.73 -10.64
CA GLY A 90 -10.27 -2.87 -10.65
C GLY A 90 -10.94 -4.20 -11.05
N PRO A 91 -10.27 -5.35 -10.85
CA PRO A 91 -8.99 -5.51 -10.15
C PRO A 91 -7.79 -5.07 -11.00
N ARG A 92 -6.69 -4.68 -10.34
CA ARG A 92 -5.37 -4.45 -10.95
C ARG A 92 -4.31 -5.19 -10.15
N ASN A 93 -3.19 -5.55 -10.75
CA ASN A 93 -2.13 -6.29 -10.06
C ASN A 93 -0.75 -5.73 -10.38
N ASP A 94 -0.24 -4.90 -9.46
CA ASP A 94 1.10 -4.33 -9.51
C ASP A 94 2.11 -5.14 -8.69
N PHE A 95 1.65 -6.22 -8.04
CA PHE A 95 2.46 -7.10 -7.21
C PHE A 95 2.26 -8.59 -7.58
N PRO A 96 2.45 -8.97 -8.86
CA PRO A 96 2.09 -10.31 -9.31
C PRO A 96 2.99 -11.39 -8.69
N LEU A 97 2.37 -12.52 -8.35
CA LEU A 97 3.09 -13.74 -8.00
C LEU A 97 3.76 -14.34 -9.24
N ILE A 98 5.09 -14.35 -9.26
CA ILE A 98 5.88 -14.91 -10.35
C ILE A 98 6.28 -16.34 -9.97
N PRO A 99 6.12 -17.32 -10.88
CA PRO A 99 6.55 -18.69 -10.64
C PRO A 99 8.03 -18.82 -10.22
N ALA A 100 8.28 -19.68 -9.23
CA ALA A 100 9.60 -20.05 -8.72
C ALA A 100 9.52 -21.40 -8.00
N ARG A 101 10.68 -22.01 -7.75
CA ARG A 101 10.77 -23.27 -7.00
C ARG A 101 10.62 -23.07 -5.49
N ARG A 102 11.13 -21.94 -4.99
CA ARG A 102 11.12 -21.59 -3.57
C ARG A 102 10.67 -20.14 -3.36
N TYR A 103 9.91 -19.92 -2.30
CA TYR A 103 9.43 -18.61 -1.88
C TYR A 103 9.78 -18.31 -0.43
N VAL A 104 10.10 -17.05 -0.15
CA VAL A 104 10.11 -16.50 1.21
C VAL A 104 9.17 -15.32 1.25
N PHE A 105 8.11 -15.43 2.04
CA PHE A 105 7.15 -14.36 2.25
C PHE A 105 7.48 -13.63 3.56
N ILE A 106 7.52 -12.31 3.52
CA ILE A 106 7.74 -11.45 4.68
C ILE A 106 6.59 -10.45 4.75
N ALA A 107 5.79 -10.52 5.80
CA ALA A 107 4.64 -9.65 5.99
C ALA A 107 4.79 -8.83 7.28
N GLY A 108 4.41 -7.56 7.24
CA GLY A 108 4.34 -6.69 8.41
C GLY A 108 2.96 -6.07 8.60
N GLY A 109 2.29 -6.37 9.70
CA GLY A 109 0.97 -5.82 10.03
C GLY A 109 -0.09 -6.13 8.96
N ILE A 110 -0.74 -5.10 8.42
CA ILE A 110 -1.71 -5.27 7.32
C ILE A 110 -1.06 -5.67 5.99
N GLY A 111 0.28 -5.64 5.90
CA GLY A 111 1.08 -6.19 4.80
C GLY A 111 0.81 -7.65 4.45
N ILE A 112 0.11 -8.38 5.32
CA ILE A 112 -0.30 -9.76 5.08
C ILE A 112 -1.34 -9.90 3.97
N THR A 113 -2.12 -8.86 3.67
CA THR A 113 -3.27 -8.92 2.74
C THR A 113 -2.92 -9.39 1.32
N PRO A 114 -1.90 -8.86 0.63
CA PRO A 114 -1.51 -9.34 -0.69
C PRO A 114 -0.78 -10.68 -0.65
N ILE A 115 -0.12 -10.98 0.47
CA ILE A 115 0.69 -12.19 0.68
C ILE A 115 -0.19 -13.42 0.93
N LEU A 116 -1.31 -13.26 1.64
CA LEU A 116 -2.22 -14.36 1.98
C LEU A 116 -2.69 -15.18 0.75
N PRO A 117 -3.21 -14.57 -0.34
CA PRO A 117 -3.56 -15.35 -1.53
C PRO A 117 -2.33 -15.92 -2.25
N MET A 118 -1.15 -15.29 -2.14
CA MET A 118 0.09 -15.85 -2.71
C MET A 118 0.48 -17.15 -2.00
N VAL A 119 0.44 -17.16 -0.67
CA VAL A 119 0.70 -18.36 0.15
C VAL A 119 -0.26 -19.48 -0.24
N SER A 120 -1.56 -19.17 -0.39
CA SER A 120 -2.55 -20.17 -0.80
C SER A 120 -2.26 -20.74 -2.20
N GLU A 121 -1.86 -19.91 -3.16
CA GLU A 121 -1.55 -20.35 -4.52
C GLU A 121 -0.27 -21.18 -4.59
N VAL A 122 0.77 -20.75 -3.88
CA VAL A 122 2.06 -21.48 -3.82
C VAL A 122 1.89 -22.83 -3.12
N GLU A 123 1.11 -22.89 -2.03
CA GLU A 123 0.75 -24.16 -1.38
C GLU A 123 0.09 -25.12 -2.37
N ARG A 124 -0.91 -24.63 -3.12
CA ARG A 124 -1.65 -25.43 -4.11
C ARG A 124 -0.74 -25.95 -5.23
N SER A 125 0.28 -25.18 -5.61
CA SER A 125 1.26 -25.58 -6.62
C SER A 125 2.30 -26.60 -6.13
N GLY A 126 2.40 -26.83 -4.81
CA GLY A 126 3.39 -27.73 -4.20
C GLY A 126 4.81 -27.17 -4.13
N ALA A 127 5.00 -25.86 -4.30
CA ALA A 127 6.31 -25.23 -4.19
C ALA A 127 6.80 -25.09 -2.73
N GLU A 128 8.11 -24.99 -2.55
CA GLU A 128 8.71 -24.74 -1.24
C GLU A 128 8.46 -23.30 -0.81
N TRP A 129 8.04 -23.08 0.43
CA TRP A 129 7.76 -21.74 0.92
C TRP A 129 7.76 -21.67 2.44
N GLN A 130 8.14 -20.48 2.94
CA GLN A 130 7.98 -20.07 4.34
C GLN A 130 7.40 -18.66 4.41
N LEU A 131 6.59 -18.39 5.44
CA LEU A 131 6.06 -17.07 5.75
C LEU A 131 6.61 -16.60 7.10
N TYR A 132 7.16 -15.40 7.11
CA TYR A 132 7.57 -14.67 8.32
C TYR A 132 6.63 -13.48 8.49
N TYR A 133 5.73 -13.56 9.47
CA TYR A 133 4.70 -12.55 9.70
C TYR A 133 4.94 -11.82 11.01
N GLY A 134 5.25 -10.52 10.93
CA GLY A 134 5.46 -9.65 12.08
C GLY A 134 4.31 -8.68 12.31
N GLY A 135 4.09 -8.30 13.56
CA GLY A 135 3.12 -7.27 13.94
C GLY A 135 3.41 -6.72 15.33
N ARG A 136 2.83 -5.56 15.69
CA ARG A 136 3.11 -4.92 16.99
C ARG A 136 2.68 -5.77 18.17
N ARG A 137 1.50 -6.39 18.04
CA ARG A 137 0.88 -7.29 19.01
C ARG A 137 0.12 -8.37 18.29
N ARG A 138 0.06 -9.57 18.88
CA ARG A 138 -0.67 -10.71 18.30
C ARG A 138 -2.13 -10.38 18.00
N ALA A 139 -2.79 -9.66 18.91
CA ALA A 139 -4.19 -9.25 18.76
C ALA A 139 -4.45 -8.32 17.56
N SER A 140 -3.43 -7.62 17.06
CA SER A 140 -3.52 -6.71 15.89
C SER A 140 -3.13 -7.37 14.57
N MET A 141 -2.73 -8.64 14.59
CA MET A 141 -2.30 -9.39 13.41
C MET A 141 -3.49 -10.11 12.78
N ALA A 142 -3.81 -9.75 11.55
CA ALA A 142 -4.94 -10.29 10.82
C ALA A 142 -4.67 -11.71 10.30
N PHE A 143 -5.72 -12.51 10.15
CA PHE A 143 -5.71 -13.84 9.50
C PHE A 143 -4.86 -14.91 10.20
N LEU A 144 -4.51 -14.77 11.48
CA LEU A 144 -3.75 -15.79 12.20
C LEU A 144 -4.44 -17.16 12.20
N ASP A 145 -5.77 -17.19 12.37
CA ASP A 145 -6.54 -18.44 12.35
C ASP A 145 -6.53 -19.13 10.98
N GLU A 146 -6.62 -18.34 9.89
CA GLU A 146 -6.52 -18.88 8.53
C GLU A 146 -5.11 -19.39 8.22
N LEU A 147 -4.09 -18.73 8.76
CA LEU A 147 -2.68 -19.11 8.58
C LEU A 147 -2.27 -20.33 9.42
N ALA A 148 -2.96 -20.59 10.54
CA ALA A 148 -2.64 -21.70 11.45
C ALA A 148 -2.67 -23.07 10.75
N ARG A 149 -3.49 -23.23 9.70
CA ARG A 149 -3.59 -24.47 8.91
C ARG A 149 -2.29 -24.88 8.22
N TYR A 150 -1.34 -23.96 8.05
CA TYR A 150 -0.06 -24.20 7.39
C TYR A 150 1.05 -24.64 8.36
N GLY A 151 0.75 -24.73 9.66
CA GLY A 151 1.67 -25.24 10.68
C GLY A 151 3.04 -24.55 10.67
N ASP A 152 4.09 -25.35 10.70
CA ASP A 152 5.48 -24.90 10.89
C ASP A 152 6.05 -24.07 9.72
N ARG A 153 5.31 -23.91 8.63
CA ARG A 153 5.70 -23.04 7.49
C ARG A 153 5.42 -21.55 7.77
N VAL A 154 4.60 -21.26 8.78
CA VAL A 154 4.23 -19.89 9.18
C VAL A 154 4.88 -19.54 10.51
N HIS A 155 5.74 -18.55 10.49
CA HIS A 155 6.45 -18.04 11.66
C HIS A 155 5.87 -16.68 12.05
N VAL A 156 5.22 -16.61 13.21
CA VAL A 156 4.53 -15.41 13.71
C VAL A 156 5.39 -14.73 14.77
N TYR A 157 5.67 -13.44 14.59
CA TYR A 157 6.52 -12.62 15.46
C TYR A 157 5.76 -11.37 15.94
N PRO A 158 4.94 -11.48 17.01
CA PRO A 158 4.45 -10.33 17.73
C PRO A 158 5.63 -9.62 18.40
N GLU A 159 5.80 -8.32 18.14
CA GLU A 159 6.97 -7.57 18.59
C GLU A 159 7.05 -7.46 20.11
N ASP A 160 5.90 -7.36 20.79
CA ASP A 160 5.79 -7.34 22.25
C ASP A 160 6.10 -8.69 22.93
N GLU A 161 6.11 -9.79 22.18
CA GLU A 161 6.39 -11.14 22.67
C GLU A 161 7.79 -11.65 22.24
N GLN A 162 8.19 -11.37 21.00
CA GLN A 162 9.34 -11.99 20.33
C GLN A 162 10.38 -10.96 19.84
N GLY A 163 10.08 -9.67 19.91
CA GLY A 163 10.90 -8.62 19.30
C GLY A 163 10.75 -8.56 17.77
N LEU A 164 11.74 -7.95 17.12
CA LEU A 164 11.71 -7.71 15.68
C LEU A 164 11.82 -9.01 14.86
N LEU A 165 11.23 -8.99 13.66
CA LEU A 165 11.35 -10.08 12.68
C LEU A 165 12.83 -10.47 12.44
N PRO A 166 13.21 -11.76 12.60
CA PRO A 166 14.60 -12.19 12.46
C PRO A 166 15.00 -12.34 10.99
N LEU A 167 15.17 -11.22 10.29
CA LEU A 167 15.41 -11.17 8.84
C LEU A 167 16.65 -11.96 8.39
N SER A 168 17.70 -11.99 9.22
CA SER A 168 18.91 -12.79 8.95
C SER A 168 18.59 -14.28 8.86
N THR A 169 17.63 -14.77 9.67
CA THR A 169 17.13 -16.14 9.62
C THR A 169 16.18 -16.36 8.45
N ALA A 170 15.23 -15.44 8.26
CA ALA A 170 14.24 -15.52 7.18
C ALA A 170 14.89 -15.60 5.79
N LEU A 171 15.95 -14.83 5.59
CA LEU A 171 16.64 -14.70 4.31
C LEU A 171 17.87 -15.60 4.19
N ARG A 172 18.15 -16.45 5.19
CA ARG A 172 19.37 -17.29 5.22
C ARG A 172 19.45 -18.25 4.04
N CYS A 173 18.32 -18.83 3.64
CA CYS A 173 18.24 -19.84 2.58
C CYS A 173 17.77 -19.27 1.24
N ALA A 174 17.71 -17.94 1.10
CA ALA A 174 17.33 -17.30 -0.14
C ALA A 174 18.50 -17.36 -1.14
N ASP A 175 18.42 -18.33 -2.04
CA ASP A 175 19.39 -18.62 -3.10
C ASP A 175 18.91 -18.08 -4.47
N ASN A 176 19.67 -18.34 -5.55
CA ASN A 176 19.37 -17.88 -6.91
C ASN A 176 18.02 -18.38 -7.48
N GLY A 177 17.37 -19.36 -6.84
CA GLY A 177 16.07 -19.89 -7.23
C GLY A 177 14.92 -19.41 -6.34
N THR A 178 15.22 -18.62 -5.31
CA THR A 178 14.26 -18.16 -4.31
C THR A 178 13.71 -16.78 -4.68
N ARG A 179 12.38 -16.66 -4.69
CA ARG A 179 11.71 -15.35 -4.77
C ARG A 179 11.29 -14.89 -3.38
N VAL A 180 11.70 -13.67 -3.03
CA VAL A 180 11.30 -13.04 -1.77
C VAL A 180 10.16 -12.07 -2.07
N TYR A 181 9.06 -12.18 -1.36
CA TYR A 181 7.93 -11.25 -1.43
C TYR A 181 7.80 -10.56 -0.08
N CYS A 182 7.86 -9.22 -0.07
CA CYS A 182 7.82 -8.44 1.15
C CYS A 182 6.79 -7.32 1.06
N CYS A 183 5.89 -7.25 2.05
CA CYS A 183 4.92 -6.16 2.17
C CYS A 183 4.72 -5.78 3.64
N GLY A 184 4.74 -4.49 3.94
CA GLY A 184 4.65 -3.99 5.32
C GLY A 184 5.07 -2.52 5.45
N PRO A 185 5.39 -2.05 6.66
CA PRO A 185 5.85 -0.69 6.88
C PRO A 185 7.22 -0.44 6.21
N GLU A 186 7.51 0.82 5.82
CA GLU A 186 8.75 1.15 5.08
C GLU A 186 10.02 0.70 5.82
N SER A 187 10.04 0.78 7.15
CA SER A 187 11.17 0.30 7.96
C SER A 187 11.48 -1.20 7.76
N LEU A 188 10.45 -2.03 7.55
CA LEU A 188 10.60 -3.45 7.22
C LEU A 188 11.10 -3.62 5.79
N LEU A 189 10.53 -2.88 4.83
CA LEU A 189 10.93 -2.95 3.42
C LEU A 189 12.41 -2.57 3.26
N ASP A 190 12.84 -1.50 3.92
CA ASP A 190 14.24 -1.04 3.93
C ASP A 190 15.18 -2.03 4.61
N ALA A 191 14.73 -2.66 5.70
CA ALA A 191 15.52 -3.68 6.39
C ALA A 191 15.71 -4.94 5.54
N VAL A 192 14.68 -5.37 4.81
CA VAL A 192 14.79 -6.49 3.86
C VAL A 192 15.69 -6.12 2.68
N ARG A 193 15.57 -4.90 2.13
CA ARG A 193 16.41 -4.43 1.02
C ARG A 193 17.90 -4.49 1.38
N ARG A 194 18.27 -3.96 2.55
CA ARG A 194 19.65 -4.01 3.07
C ARG A 194 20.21 -5.43 3.16
N HIS A 195 19.40 -6.40 3.62
CA HIS A 195 19.84 -7.80 3.72
C HIS A 195 20.03 -8.49 2.36
N VAL A 196 19.32 -8.04 1.32
CA VAL A 196 19.37 -8.65 -0.01
C VAL A 196 20.48 -8.03 -0.84
N ASP A 197 20.74 -6.73 -0.71
CA ASP A 197 21.86 -6.07 -1.40
C ASP A 197 23.21 -6.71 -1.04
N GLU A 198 23.31 -7.31 0.15
CA GLU A 198 24.45 -8.10 0.63
C GLU A 198 24.54 -9.53 0.03
N ARG A 199 23.53 -9.98 -0.72
CA ARG A 199 23.37 -11.35 -1.22
C ARG A 199 22.95 -11.40 -2.71
N PRO A 200 23.90 -11.30 -3.65
CA PRO A 200 23.59 -11.36 -5.07
C PRO A 200 22.93 -12.68 -5.45
N GLY A 201 21.74 -12.61 -6.05
CA GLY A 201 21.05 -13.76 -6.67
C GLY A 201 19.60 -13.99 -6.27
N SER A 202 19.17 -13.51 -5.10
CA SER A 202 17.74 -13.50 -4.74
C SER A 202 17.00 -12.39 -5.47
N THR A 203 15.81 -12.67 -6.01
CA THR A 203 14.93 -11.61 -6.55
C THR A 203 13.89 -11.23 -5.50
N VAL A 204 13.86 -9.96 -5.12
CA VAL A 204 12.91 -9.44 -4.13
C VAL A 204 11.84 -8.60 -4.81
N HIS A 205 10.60 -8.83 -4.42
CA HIS A 205 9.42 -8.08 -4.84
C HIS A 205 8.89 -7.34 -3.62
N PHE A 206 8.62 -6.05 -3.77
CA PHE A 206 8.06 -5.21 -2.71
C PHE A 206 6.72 -4.62 -3.13
N GLU A 207 5.78 -4.54 -2.18
CA GLU A 207 4.58 -3.70 -2.30
C GLU A 207 4.52 -2.72 -1.12
N ARG A 208 4.11 -1.47 -1.42
CA ARG A 208 4.00 -0.38 -0.46
C ARG A 208 2.54 0.04 -0.27
N PHE A 209 2.09 0.09 0.98
CA PHE A 209 0.76 0.62 1.35
C PHE A 209 0.76 2.07 1.81
N SER A 210 1.91 2.58 2.25
CA SER A 210 1.99 3.99 2.64
C SER A 210 2.14 4.83 1.38
N PRO A 211 1.45 5.99 1.31
CA PRO A 211 1.82 6.99 0.33
C PRO A 211 3.30 7.30 0.45
N ALA A 212 3.96 7.56 -0.68
CA ALA A 212 5.13 8.44 -0.64
C ALA A 212 4.68 9.68 0.15
N GLY A 213 5.40 9.99 1.23
CA GLY A 213 4.89 10.79 2.36
C GLY A 213 4.13 12.05 1.96
N ASP A 214 3.31 12.56 2.87
CA ASP A 214 2.65 13.88 2.71
C ASP A 214 3.66 14.87 2.12
N ALA A 215 3.20 15.79 1.27
CA ALA A 215 4.06 16.86 0.74
C ALA A 215 4.49 17.77 1.90
N VAL A 216 5.48 17.32 2.69
CA VAL A 216 6.12 18.06 3.76
C VAL A 216 7.20 18.89 3.09
N GLY A 217 6.81 20.09 2.68
CA GLY A 217 7.67 21.03 2.01
C GLY A 217 7.10 22.43 2.10
N GLU A 218 7.96 23.44 1.96
CA GLU A 218 7.54 24.83 1.78
C GLU A 218 6.77 25.00 0.47
N ALA A 219 6.05 26.11 0.33
CA ALA A 219 5.39 26.40 -0.94
C ALA A 219 6.42 26.50 -2.09
N PHE A 220 6.09 25.93 -3.25
CA PHE A 220 6.94 26.04 -4.43
C PHE A 220 6.09 26.25 -5.69
N GLU A 221 6.73 26.73 -6.76
CA GLU A 221 6.05 26.95 -8.04
C GLU A 221 6.34 25.80 -9.02
N VAL A 222 5.30 25.39 -9.74
CA VAL A 222 5.37 24.43 -10.84
C VAL A 222 4.95 25.13 -12.12
N ARG A 223 5.84 25.14 -13.12
CA ARG A 223 5.55 25.68 -14.44
C ARG A 223 5.24 24.57 -15.44
N LEU A 224 4.01 24.58 -15.97
CA LEU A 224 3.54 23.64 -16.98
C LEU A 224 4.03 24.09 -18.37
N ALA A 225 5.07 23.44 -18.88
CA ALA A 225 5.80 23.93 -20.05
C ALA A 225 4.97 24.06 -21.33
N ARG A 226 3.97 23.18 -21.54
CA ARG A 226 3.13 23.21 -22.75
C ARG A 226 2.01 24.26 -22.68
N SER A 227 1.40 24.43 -21.51
CA SER A 227 0.28 25.37 -21.33
C SER A 227 0.73 26.76 -20.88
N GLY A 228 1.98 26.90 -20.44
CA GLY A 228 2.55 28.17 -19.95
C GLY A 228 2.11 28.57 -18.54
N HIS A 229 1.18 27.82 -17.92
CA HIS A 229 0.71 28.10 -16.57
C HIS A 229 1.83 27.92 -15.54
N THR A 230 1.88 28.82 -14.57
CA THR A 230 2.69 28.68 -13.36
C THR A 230 1.73 28.59 -12.19
N LEU A 231 1.84 27.50 -11.43
CA LEU A 231 0.94 27.18 -10.32
C LEU A 231 1.75 27.12 -9.02
N THR A 232 1.24 27.75 -7.97
CA THR A 232 1.82 27.64 -6.63
C THR A 232 1.27 26.41 -5.93
N VAL A 233 2.16 25.52 -5.49
CA VAL A 233 1.84 24.35 -4.69
C VAL A 233 2.04 24.71 -3.21
N PRO A 234 0.96 24.88 -2.42
CA PRO A 234 1.07 25.19 -1.01
C PRO A 234 1.52 23.96 -0.21
N PRO A 235 2.07 24.17 1.01
CA PRO A 235 2.36 23.07 1.93
C PRO A 235 1.14 22.17 2.14
N GLY A 236 1.35 20.85 2.15
CA GLY A 236 0.28 19.88 2.37
C GLY A 236 -0.63 19.63 1.16
N LYS A 237 -0.39 20.24 -0.01
CA LYS A 237 -0.97 19.81 -1.29
C LYS A 237 0.08 19.17 -2.19
N SER A 238 -0.36 18.21 -2.98
CA SER A 238 0.44 17.61 -4.05
C SER A 238 0.41 18.47 -5.33
N ILE A 239 1.44 18.32 -6.17
CA ILE A 239 1.46 18.92 -7.52
C ILE A 239 0.21 18.49 -8.31
N LEU A 240 -0.15 17.22 -8.22
CA LEU A 240 -1.30 16.64 -8.92
C LEU A 240 -2.60 17.37 -8.58
N GLU A 241 -2.90 17.58 -7.30
CA GLU A 241 -4.11 18.29 -6.85
C GLU A 241 -4.16 19.71 -7.39
N VAL A 242 -3.05 20.44 -7.35
CA VAL A 242 -2.97 21.84 -7.80
C VAL A 242 -3.13 21.94 -9.32
N VAL A 243 -2.58 20.99 -10.08
CA VAL A 243 -2.71 20.93 -11.53
C VAL A 243 -4.14 20.56 -11.95
N GLU A 244 -4.78 19.61 -11.27
CA GLU A 244 -6.18 19.25 -11.50
C GLU A 244 -7.13 20.42 -11.16
N GLU A 245 -6.91 21.14 -10.05
CA GLU A 245 -7.67 22.34 -9.67
C GLU A 245 -7.56 23.47 -10.70
N ALA A 246 -6.43 23.56 -11.40
CA ALA A 246 -6.22 24.49 -12.51
C ALA A 246 -6.87 24.04 -13.83
N GLY A 247 -7.63 22.94 -13.83
CA GLY A 247 -8.35 22.42 -15.00
C GLY A 247 -7.46 21.69 -16.00
N VAL A 248 -6.25 21.28 -15.59
CA VAL A 248 -5.34 20.52 -16.45
C VAL A 248 -5.56 19.03 -16.20
N GLU A 249 -5.93 18.31 -17.25
CA GLU A 249 -6.09 16.86 -17.17
C GLU A 249 -4.73 16.16 -17.01
N VAL A 250 -4.60 15.42 -15.92
CA VAL A 250 -3.49 14.52 -15.65
C VAL A 250 -4.06 13.14 -15.38
N LEU A 251 -3.52 12.12 -16.04
CA LEU A 251 -3.91 10.75 -15.74
C LEU A 251 -3.49 10.44 -14.30
N SER A 252 -4.46 10.11 -13.44
CA SER A 252 -4.19 9.75 -12.06
C SER A 252 -5.00 8.54 -11.63
N SER A 253 -4.44 7.76 -10.70
CA SER A 253 -5.08 6.53 -10.18
C SER A 253 -4.86 6.43 -8.67
N CYS A 254 -3.70 5.92 -8.22
CA CYS A 254 -3.48 5.64 -6.79
C CYS A 254 -3.46 6.88 -5.88
N ARG A 255 -3.01 8.04 -6.41
CA ARG A 255 -2.77 9.30 -5.67
C ARG A 255 -1.87 9.17 -4.43
N THR A 256 -1.12 8.07 -4.34
CA THR A 256 -0.22 7.74 -3.23
C THR A 256 1.21 7.49 -3.70
N GLY A 257 1.50 7.72 -4.99
CA GLY A 257 2.83 7.52 -5.57
C GLY A 257 3.22 6.05 -5.80
N THR A 258 2.25 5.13 -5.89
CA THR A 258 2.52 3.68 -6.01
C THR A 258 2.31 3.12 -7.41
N CYS A 259 1.39 3.67 -8.23
CA CYS A 259 1.01 3.10 -9.53
C CYS A 259 1.69 3.73 -10.76
N GLY A 260 2.43 4.83 -10.60
CA GLY A 260 3.10 5.52 -11.72
C GLY A 260 2.19 6.22 -12.74
N THR A 261 0.86 6.07 -12.68
CA THR A 261 -0.09 6.67 -13.65
C THR A 261 0.07 8.18 -13.84
N CYS A 262 0.40 8.91 -12.75
CA CYS A 262 0.59 10.37 -12.77
C CYS A 262 2.05 10.78 -13.02
N GLU A 263 2.91 9.87 -13.51
CA GLU A 263 4.29 10.18 -13.83
C GLU A 263 4.36 11.28 -14.91
N THR A 264 5.19 12.30 -14.65
CA THR A 264 5.37 13.44 -15.54
C THR A 264 6.85 13.80 -15.62
N ALA A 265 7.34 14.09 -16.83
CA ALA A 265 8.73 14.49 -17.03
C ALA A 265 9.00 15.87 -16.41
N VAL A 266 10.08 15.97 -15.63
CA VAL A 266 10.60 17.24 -15.10
C VAL A 266 11.61 17.82 -16.10
N LEU A 267 11.31 18.99 -16.66
CA LEU A 267 12.13 19.63 -17.70
C LEU A 267 13.23 20.55 -17.15
N GLY A 268 13.13 20.92 -15.87
CA GLY A 268 14.09 21.75 -15.17
C GLY A 268 13.62 22.05 -13.75
N ALA A 269 14.58 22.27 -12.85
CA ALA A 269 14.33 22.69 -11.48
C ALA A 269 15.31 23.80 -11.12
N SER A 270 14.80 24.87 -10.49
CA SER A 270 15.62 25.94 -9.91
C SER A 270 15.60 25.81 -8.38
N PRO A 271 16.71 26.09 -7.68
CA PRO A 271 16.70 26.12 -6.23
C PRO A 271 15.80 27.26 -5.72
N ILE A 272 15.05 26.99 -4.65
CA ILE A 272 14.30 28.01 -3.92
C ILE A 272 15.34 28.78 -3.09
N THR A 273 15.70 30.00 -3.50
CA THR A 273 16.52 30.87 -2.66
C THR A 273 15.65 31.40 -1.53
N ALA A 274 15.77 30.80 -0.34
CA ALA A 274 15.24 31.36 0.90
C ALA A 274 15.94 32.71 1.16
N THR A 275 15.34 33.79 0.67
CA THR A 275 15.86 35.14 0.89
C THR A 275 15.40 35.56 2.28
N THR A 276 16.25 35.35 3.29
CA THR A 276 16.07 35.95 4.62
C THR A 276 16.03 37.47 4.46
N PHE A 277 14.86 38.03 4.73
CA PHE A 277 14.60 39.46 4.79
C PHE A 277 15.28 40.02 6.06
N SER A 278 16.33 40.84 5.91
CA SER A 278 16.81 41.68 7.00
C SER A 278 16.08 43.03 6.95
N PRO A 279 15.37 43.46 8.02
CA PRO A 279 14.67 44.74 8.03
C PRO A 279 15.64 45.93 8.16
N PRO A 280 15.21 47.15 7.83
CA PRO A 280 16.08 48.32 7.74
C PRO A 280 16.34 48.92 9.12
N THR A 281 17.59 49.27 9.42
CA THR A 281 17.89 50.23 10.50
C THR A 281 18.21 51.59 9.92
N SER A 282 17.37 52.51 10.36
CA SER A 282 17.23 53.93 10.09
C SER A 282 18.46 54.79 10.40
N VAL A 283 18.64 55.79 9.53
CA VAL A 283 18.88 57.23 9.82
C VAL A 283 20.22 57.64 10.47
N SER A 284 20.94 58.48 9.71
CA SER A 284 22.09 59.31 10.09
C SER A 284 21.86 60.16 11.35
N PRO A 285 22.96 60.70 11.90
CA PRO A 285 23.02 62.16 11.94
C PRO A 285 24.35 62.73 11.43
N ALA A 286 24.27 64.01 11.10
CA ALA A 286 25.27 64.88 10.49
C ALA A 286 26.62 64.96 11.22
N THR A 287 27.71 65.09 10.46
CA THR A 287 28.46 66.36 10.27
C THR A 287 29.26 66.27 8.98
#